data_AF-A0A3S7IB27-F1
#
_entry.id   AF-A0A3S7IB27-F1
#
_cell.length_a   1.000
_cell.length_b   1.000
_cell.length_c   1.000
_cell.angle_alpha   90.00
_cell.angle_beta   90.00
_cell.angle_gamma   90.00
#
_symmetry.space_group_name_H-M   'P 1'
#
loop_
_entity.id
_entity.type
_entity.pdbx_description
1 polymer ?
#
loop_
_entity_poly.entity_id
_entity_poly.type
_entity_poly.pdbx_seq_one_letter_code
_entity_poly.pdbx_strand_id
1 'polypeptide(L)'
;ISLYFIIFILPSSVLGNNNCSDSELETLGMLDKPDPDKQRLFLTSKAMSTVGKKYGIRPGTKTEKFLKELTTLLTQLGITGIREQCLACFAQSIYCVANNCRGACLRGPCTKECQECIKKNCKQALLECIGKGDVPNPCQWKDDYLKFKLPET
;
A
#
# COMPACT_ATOMS: atom_id res chain seq x y z
N ILE A 1 -13.95 -6.60 -52.02
CA ILE A 1 -14.58 -7.19 -50.81
C ILE A 1 -13.46 -7.42 -49.80
N SER A 2 -13.52 -6.69 -48.69
CA SER A 2 -12.47 -6.52 -47.69
C SER A 2 -12.02 -7.84 -47.05
N LEU A 3 -10.69 -8.04 -46.99
CA LEU A 3 -10.09 -8.94 -46.02
C LEU A 3 -10.33 -8.37 -44.62
N TYR A 4 -11.15 -9.05 -43.84
CA TYR A 4 -11.25 -8.83 -42.40
C TYR A 4 -9.95 -9.32 -41.74
N PHE A 5 -8.96 -8.45 -41.61
CA PHE A 5 -7.95 -8.60 -40.58
C PHE A 5 -8.65 -8.38 -39.24
N ILE A 6 -9.15 -9.46 -38.65
CA ILE A 6 -9.47 -9.50 -37.21
C ILE A 6 -8.12 -9.49 -36.51
N ILE A 7 -7.56 -8.29 -36.34
CA ILE A 7 -6.55 -8.07 -35.33
C ILE A 7 -7.31 -8.26 -34.02
N PHE A 8 -7.18 -9.43 -33.42
CA PHE A 8 -7.34 -9.56 -31.98
C PHE A 8 -6.27 -8.64 -31.38
N ILE A 9 -6.62 -7.37 -31.24
CA ILE A 9 -6.04 -6.51 -30.22
C ILE A 9 -6.52 -7.19 -28.94
N LEU A 10 -5.79 -8.22 -28.50
CA LEU A 10 -5.67 -8.48 -27.08
C LEU A 10 -5.45 -7.08 -26.50
N PRO A 11 -6.34 -6.57 -25.63
CA PRO A 11 -6.05 -5.31 -24.98
C PRO A 11 -4.70 -5.54 -24.35
N SER A 12 -3.67 -4.92 -24.95
CA SER A 12 -2.32 -4.90 -24.42
C SER A 12 -2.54 -4.61 -22.98
N SER A 13 -2.23 -5.58 -22.11
CA SER A 13 -2.39 -5.45 -20.68
C SER A 13 -1.92 -4.05 -20.39
N VAL A 14 -2.83 -3.15 -20.00
CA VAL A 14 -2.42 -1.80 -19.63
C VAL A 14 -1.34 -2.08 -18.61
N LEU A 15 -0.09 -1.72 -18.94
CA LEU A 15 1.14 -2.19 -18.32
C LEU A 15 1.27 -1.58 -16.91
N GLY A 16 0.25 -1.79 -16.07
CA GLY A 16 0.41 -1.78 -14.63
C GLY A 16 1.21 -3.01 -14.28
N ASN A 17 2.35 -2.81 -13.65
CA ASN A 17 3.12 -3.92 -13.13
C ASN A 17 2.21 -4.71 -12.18
N ASN A 18 1.94 -5.98 -12.48
CA ASN A 18 1.12 -6.82 -11.62
C ASN A 18 1.99 -7.47 -10.54
N ASN A 19 2.67 -6.65 -9.72
CA ASN A 19 3.66 -7.16 -8.76
C ASN A 19 3.00 -7.92 -7.60
N CYS A 20 1.71 -7.69 -7.34
CA CYS A 20 0.94 -8.34 -6.30
C CYS A 20 -0.18 -9.21 -6.92
N SER A 21 -0.32 -10.44 -6.45
CA SER A 21 -1.49 -11.27 -6.71
C SER A 21 -2.64 -10.90 -5.77
N ASP A 22 -3.87 -11.29 -6.12
CA ASP A 22 -5.04 -11.05 -5.28
C ASP A 22 -4.91 -11.76 -3.92
N SER A 23 -4.31 -12.96 -3.88
CA SER A 23 -4.04 -13.69 -2.64
C SER A 23 -3.07 -12.95 -1.71
N GLU A 24 -2.07 -12.26 -2.27
CA GLU A 24 -1.13 -11.45 -1.49
C GLU A 24 -1.82 -10.21 -0.92
N LEU A 25 -2.63 -9.52 -1.74
CA LEU A 25 -3.40 -8.36 -1.29
C LEU A 25 -4.46 -8.75 -0.26
N GLU A 26 -5.12 -9.89 -0.42
CA GLU A 26 -6.05 -10.45 0.56
C GLU A 26 -5.35 -10.69 1.90
N THR A 27 -4.17 -11.32 1.88
CA THR A 27 -3.36 -11.58 3.08
C THR A 27 -2.94 -10.28 3.79
N LEU A 28 -2.73 -9.20 3.02
CA LEU A 28 -2.44 -7.85 3.54
C LEU A 28 -3.70 -7.08 3.97
N GLY A 29 -4.90 -7.57 3.68
CA GLY A 29 -6.16 -6.83 3.83
C GLY A 29 -6.31 -5.66 2.85
N MET A 30 -5.54 -5.66 1.77
CA MET A 30 -5.47 -4.61 0.75
C MET A 30 -6.21 -4.97 -0.54
N LEU A 31 -6.88 -6.12 -0.60
CA LEU A 31 -7.72 -6.48 -1.74
C LEU A 31 -9.04 -5.71 -1.66
N ASP A 32 -9.37 -4.99 -2.73
CA ASP A 32 -10.65 -4.28 -2.84
C ASP A 32 -11.79 -5.28 -3.07
N LYS A 33 -12.66 -5.44 -2.07
CA LYS A 33 -13.82 -6.33 -2.08
C LYS A 33 -14.90 -5.81 -1.12
N PRO A 34 -16.17 -6.25 -1.25
CA PRO A 34 -17.29 -5.71 -0.46
C PRO A 34 -17.13 -5.79 1.06
N ASP A 35 -16.43 -6.82 1.57
CA ASP A 35 -16.16 -6.99 3.01
C ASP A 35 -14.67 -7.33 3.22
N PRO A 36 -13.77 -6.31 3.22
CA PRO A 36 -12.34 -6.54 3.38
C PRO A 36 -12.02 -6.94 4.82
N ASP A 37 -11.00 -7.78 5.00
CA ASP A 37 -10.51 -8.14 6.34
C ASP A 37 -9.91 -6.89 7.02
N LYS A 38 -10.72 -6.24 7.86
CA LYS A 38 -10.34 -5.01 8.56
C LYS A 38 -9.19 -5.22 9.53
N GLN A 39 -9.09 -6.41 10.13
CA GLN A 39 -8.00 -6.71 11.06
C GLN A 39 -6.67 -6.74 10.32
N ARG A 40 -6.61 -7.45 9.18
CA ARG A 40 -5.42 -7.47 8.32
C ARG A 40 -5.10 -6.10 7.74
N LEU A 41 -6.12 -5.38 7.26
CA LEU A 41 -5.96 -4.02 6.74
C LEU A 41 -5.35 -3.09 7.79
N PHE A 42 -5.83 -3.14 9.04
CA PHE A 42 -5.33 -2.29 10.12
C PHE A 42 -3.92 -2.67 10.55
N LEU A 43 -3.62 -3.97 10.68
CA LEU A 43 -2.28 -4.47 10.96
C LEU A 43 -1.28 -3.96 9.91
N THR A 44 -1.57 -4.18 8.62
CA THR A 44 -0.71 -3.75 7.52
C THR A 44 -0.55 -2.24 7.51
N SER A 45 -1.64 -1.48 7.62
CA SER A 45 -1.62 -0.01 7.58
C SER A 45 -0.86 0.61 8.76
N LYS A 46 -0.97 0.01 9.97
CA LYS A 46 -0.20 0.41 11.14
C LYS A 46 1.26 0.02 11.02
N ALA A 47 1.58 -1.14 10.46
CA ALA A 47 2.95 -1.54 10.18
C ALA A 47 3.62 -0.53 9.24
N MET A 48 2.97 -0.20 8.11
CA MET A 48 3.43 0.82 7.17
C MET A 48 3.62 2.18 7.85
N SER A 49 2.64 2.62 8.64
CA SER A 49 2.72 3.88 9.40
C SER A 49 3.86 3.89 10.41
N THR A 50 4.11 2.77 11.08
CA THR A 50 5.18 2.62 12.08
C THR A 50 6.55 2.71 11.43
N VAL A 51 6.76 1.96 10.35
CA VAL A 51 8.00 2.00 9.56
C VAL A 51 8.21 3.40 8.99
N GLY A 52 7.17 4.00 8.40
CA GLY A 52 7.20 5.35 7.85
C GLY A 52 7.58 6.41 8.88
N LYS A 53 6.99 6.39 10.08
CA LYS A 53 7.34 7.32 11.16
C LYS A 53 8.76 7.13 11.68
N LYS A 54 9.21 5.87 11.84
CA LYS A 54 10.51 5.54 12.43
C LYS A 54 11.68 5.90 11.50
N TYR A 55 11.51 5.69 10.20
CA TYR A 55 12.59 5.81 9.22
C TYR A 55 12.42 6.96 8.23
N GLY A 56 11.19 7.43 7.97
CA GLY A 56 10.91 8.57 7.10
C GLY A 56 11.42 9.93 7.61
N ILE A 57 11.81 9.99 8.89
CA ILE A 57 12.44 11.19 9.47
C ILE A 57 13.96 11.23 9.30
N ARG A 58 14.58 10.10 8.93
CA ARG A 58 16.04 9.96 8.87
C ARG A 58 16.52 10.34 7.46
N PRO A 59 17.37 11.38 7.33
CA PRO A 59 17.90 11.79 6.04
C PRO A 59 18.60 10.63 5.31
N GLY A 60 18.40 10.55 3.99
CA GLY A 60 19.06 9.54 3.15
C GLY A 60 18.53 8.11 3.28
N THR A 61 17.42 7.88 3.99
CA THR A 61 16.79 6.56 4.06
C THR A 61 16.27 6.14 2.70
N LYS A 62 16.78 5.03 2.16
CA LYS A 62 16.38 4.48 0.87
C LYS A 62 15.20 3.50 0.98
N THR A 63 14.51 3.26 -0.13
CA THR A 63 13.35 2.34 -0.23
C THR A 63 13.65 0.93 0.31
N GLU A 64 14.86 0.41 0.11
CA GLU A 64 15.26 -0.92 0.56
C GLU A 64 15.21 -1.05 2.09
N LYS A 65 15.48 0.05 2.81
CA LYS A 65 15.34 0.08 4.26
C LYS A 65 13.88 -0.03 4.67
N PHE A 66 12.97 0.66 3.98
CA PHE A 66 11.53 0.53 4.24
C PHE A 66 11.04 -0.88 3.95
N LEU A 67 11.49 -1.48 2.83
CA LEU A 67 11.16 -2.86 2.47
C LEU A 67 11.59 -3.86 3.54
N LYS A 68 12.85 -3.81 3.96
CA LYS A 68 13.40 -4.70 4.99
C LYS A 68 12.59 -4.60 6.29
N GLU A 69 12.36 -3.39 6.76
CA GLU A 69 11.70 -3.15 8.06
C GLU A 69 10.20 -3.47 8.01
N LEU A 70 9.54 -3.19 6.88
CA LEU A 70 8.15 -3.59 6.66
C LEU A 70 8.03 -5.11 6.64
N THR A 71 8.91 -5.81 5.93
CA THR A 71 8.91 -7.28 5.86
C THR A 71 9.09 -7.90 7.24
N THR A 72 10.06 -7.41 8.03
CA THR A 72 10.28 -7.86 9.40
C THR A 72 9.02 -7.67 10.25
N LEU A 73 8.45 -6.46 10.25
CA LEU A 73 7.31 -6.15 11.10
C LEU A 73 6.06 -6.94 10.70
N LEU A 74 5.78 -7.08 9.40
CA LEU A 74 4.67 -7.90 8.93
C LEU A 74 4.83 -9.37 9.32
N THR A 75 6.05 -9.92 9.21
CA THR A 75 6.34 -11.29 9.64
C THR A 75 6.08 -11.49 11.13
N GLN A 76 6.51 -10.53 11.97
CA GLN A 76 6.23 -10.55 13.41
C GLN A 76 4.73 -10.50 13.74
N LEU A 77 3.95 -9.84 12.88
CA LEU A 77 2.48 -9.76 13.00
C LEU A 77 1.75 -10.97 12.38
N GLY A 78 2.48 -12.02 11.97
CA GLY A 78 1.90 -13.21 11.34
C GLY A 78 1.34 -12.94 9.94
N ILE A 79 1.86 -11.92 9.25
CA ILE A 79 1.59 -11.66 7.82
C ILE A 79 2.81 -12.14 7.04
N THR A 80 2.69 -13.31 6.44
CA THR A 80 3.75 -14.01 5.71
C THR A 80 3.27 -14.45 4.32
N GLY A 81 4.17 -14.98 3.49
CA GLY A 81 3.79 -15.50 2.16
C GLY A 81 3.59 -14.42 1.10
N ILE A 82 4.00 -13.18 1.37
CA ILE A 82 3.99 -12.09 0.40
C ILE A 82 5.33 -12.05 -0.31
N ARG A 83 5.33 -11.98 -1.64
CA ARG A 83 6.57 -11.86 -2.42
C ARG A 83 7.20 -10.48 -2.20
N GLU A 84 8.52 -10.46 -2.24
CA GLU A 84 9.31 -9.24 -2.05
C GLU A 84 8.90 -8.13 -3.03
N GLN A 85 8.67 -8.45 -4.30
CA GLN A 85 8.23 -7.50 -5.32
C GLN A 85 6.89 -6.81 -4.97
N CYS A 86 5.98 -7.51 -4.30
CA CYS A 86 4.71 -6.93 -3.86
C CYS A 86 4.95 -6.00 -2.67
N LEU A 87 5.73 -6.44 -1.67
CA LEU A 87 6.11 -5.59 -0.53
C LEU A 87 6.93 -4.36 -0.95
N ALA A 88 7.69 -4.45 -2.04
CA ALA A 88 8.44 -3.33 -2.60
C ALA A 88 7.51 -2.19 -3.04
N CYS A 89 6.31 -2.48 -3.58
CA CYS A 89 5.32 -1.46 -3.90
C CYS A 89 4.85 -0.70 -2.64
N PHE A 90 4.59 -1.41 -1.54
CA PHE A 90 4.21 -0.78 -0.28
C PHE A 90 5.38 -0.01 0.34
N ALA A 91 6.61 -0.50 0.24
CA ALA A 91 7.80 0.23 0.66
C ALA A 91 8.01 1.53 -0.12
N GLN A 92 7.81 1.51 -1.45
CA GLN A 92 7.81 2.70 -2.29
C GLN A 92 6.70 3.68 -1.89
N SER A 93 5.50 3.18 -1.55
CA SER A 93 4.42 4.02 -1.04
C SER A 93 4.78 4.69 0.29
N ILE A 94 5.36 3.95 1.25
CA ILE A 94 5.85 4.52 2.51
C ILE A 94 6.90 5.60 2.23
N TYR A 95 7.87 5.32 1.37
CA TYR A 95 8.91 6.27 0.98
C TYR A 95 8.28 7.54 0.36
N CYS A 96 7.32 7.40 -0.54
CA CYS A 96 6.62 8.53 -1.13
C CYS A 96 5.92 9.38 -0.08
N VAL A 97 5.17 8.77 0.84
CA VAL A 97 4.44 9.49 1.89
C VAL A 97 5.41 10.20 2.85
N ALA A 98 6.51 9.54 3.20
CA ALA A 98 7.55 10.12 4.06
C ALA A 98 8.22 11.37 3.44
N ASN A 99 8.44 11.37 2.12
CA ASN A 99 9.10 12.48 1.43
C ASN A 99 8.14 13.59 1.00
N ASN A 100 6.93 13.25 0.57
CA ASN A 100 6.01 14.22 -0.05
C ASN A 100 4.86 14.65 0.87
N CYS A 101 4.48 13.83 1.85
CA CYS A 101 3.26 14.04 2.65
C CYS A 101 3.48 14.11 4.16
N ARG A 102 4.73 14.03 4.63
CA ARG A 102 5.05 14.07 6.06
C ARG A 102 4.45 15.28 6.78
N GLY A 103 4.53 16.47 6.19
CA GLY A 103 3.95 17.69 6.77
C GLY A 103 2.43 17.60 6.92
N ALA A 104 1.74 17.22 5.85
CA ALA A 104 0.28 17.06 5.83
C ALA A 104 -0.21 15.95 6.79
N CYS A 105 0.61 14.92 6.99
CA CYS A 105 0.29 13.77 7.85
C CYS A 105 0.74 13.92 9.30
N LEU A 106 1.35 15.05 9.68
CA LEU A 106 1.87 15.29 11.04
C LEU A 106 0.77 15.18 12.11
N ARG A 107 -0.41 15.70 11.82
CA ARG A 107 -1.58 15.69 12.72
C ARG A 107 -2.33 14.35 12.75
N GLY A 108 -1.94 13.39 11.92
CA GLY A 108 -2.49 12.05 11.89
C GLY A 108 -2.76 11.53 10.47
N PRO A 109 -2.82 10.20 10.30
CA PRO A 109 -2.96 9.58 8.98
C PRO A 109 -4.35 9.81 8.35
N CYS A 110 -5.39 10.01 9.15
CA CYS A 110 -6.77 10.18 8.67
C CYS A 110 -7.26 11.63 8.68
N THR A 111 -6.34 12.61 8.70
CA THR A 111 -6.71 14.01 8.46
C THR A 111 -6.99 14.21 6.97
N LYS A 112 -7.87 15.16 6.65
CA LYS A 112 -8.20 15.50 5.25
C LYS A 112 -6.94 15.89 4.46
N GLU A 113 -6.11 16.75 5.04
CA GLU A 113 -4.83 17.20 4.45
C GLU A 113 -3.91 16.02 4.10
N CYS A 114 -3.74 15.06 5.01
CA CYS A 114 -2.91 13.87 4.78
C CYS A 114 -3.48 13.01 3.65
N GLN A 115 -4.79 12.71 3.71
CA GLN A 115 -5.46 11.86 2.73
C GLN A 115 -5.43 12.46 1.32
N GLU A 116 -5.65 13.76 1.21
CA GLU A 116 -5.54 14.49 -0.07
C GLU A 116 -4.11 14.49 -0.60
N CYS A 117 -3.11 14.68 0.27
CA CYS A 117 -1.70 14.59 -0.13
C CYS A 117 -1.35 13.19 -0.66
N ILE A 118 -1.74 12.13 0.05
CA ILE A 118 -1.48 10.74 -0.36
C ILE A 118 -2.16 10.46 -1.69
N LYS A 119 -3.43 10.84 -1.84
CA LYS A 119 -4.19 10.68 -3.09
C LYS A 119 -3.49 11.37 -4.26
N LYS A 120 -3.02 12.60 -4.06
CA LYS A 120 -2.38 13.41 -5.09
C LYS A 120 -0.99 12.90 -5.50
N ASN A 121 -0.17 12.48 -4.54
CA ASN A 121 1.27 12.26 -4.78
C ASN A 121 1.68 10.79 -4.80
N CYS A 122 0.96 9.89 -4.10
CA CYS A 122 1.45 8.55 -3.80
C CYS A 122 0.49 7.41 -4.17
N LYS A 123 -0.83 7.66 -4.17
CA LYS A 123 -1.83 6.60 -4.38
C LYS A 123 -1.73 5.99 -5.78
N GLN A 124 -1.64 6.81 -6.82
CA GLN A 124 -1.63 6.34 -8.21
C GLN A 124 -0.44 5.39 -8.49
N ALA A 125 0.77 5.78 -8.07
CA ALA A 125 1.96 4.96 -8.25
C ALA A 125 1.87 3.61 -7.49
N LEU A 126 1.27 3.60 -6.29
CA LEU A 126 1.01 2.36 -5.57
C LEU A 126 0.06 1.45 -6.37
N LEU A 127 -1.07 1.99 -6.83
CA LEU A 127 -2.09 1.26 -7.59
C LEU A 127 -1.53 0.65 -8.88
N GLU A 128 -0.73 1.42 -9.62
CA GLU A 128 -0.02 0.96 -10.81
C GLU A 128 1.01 -0.14 -10.50
N CYS A 129 1.71 -0.04 -9.35
CA CYS A 129 2.70 -1.03 -8.94
C CYS A 129 2.10 -2.36 -8.51
N ILE A 130 0.92 -2.34 -7.88
CA ILE A 130 0.22 -3.56 -7.43
C ILE A 130 -0.76 -4.11 -8.48
N GLY A 131 -0.98 -3.38 -9.58
CA GLY A 131 -1.89 -3.77 -10.66
C GLY A 131 -3.37 -3.73 -10.28
N LYS A 132 -3.80 -2.72 -9.50
CA LYS A 132 -5.21 -2.58 -9.05
C LYS A 132 -5.77 -1.19 -9.33
N GLY A 133 -7.10 -1.11 -9.46
CA GLY A 133 -7.83 0.15 -9.62
C GLY A 133 -8.07 0.89 -8.30
N ASP A 134 -8.17 0.16 -7.20
CA ASP A 134 -8.24 0.73 -5.85
C ASP A 134 -7.72 -0.25 -4.80
N VAL A 135 -7.57 0.24 -3.56
CA VAL A 135 -7.31 -0.55 -2.34
C VAL A 135 -8.16 0.00 -1.18
N PRO A 136 -8.58 -0.85 -0.24
CA PRO A 136 -9.28 -0.40 0.96
C PRO A 136 -8.49 0.67 1.71
N ASN A 137 -9.19 1.69 2.21
CA ASN A 137 -8.57 2.74 3.01
C ASN A 137 -8.98 2.55 4.47
N PRO A 138 -8.05 2.31 5.42
CA PRO A 138 -8.39 2.08 6.82
C PRO A 138 -9.11 3.30 7.45
N CYS A 139 -8.94 4.50 6.91
CA CYS A 139 -9.62 5.70 7.37
C CYS A 139 -11.13 5.73 7.05
N GLN A 140 -11.65 4.79 6.25
CA GLN A 140 -13.10 4.55 6.14
C GLN A 140 -13.71 4.11 7.48
N TRP A 141 -12.91 3.45 8.32
CA TRP A 141 -13.24 3.07 9.70
C TRP A 141 -12.35 3.82 10.69
N LYS A 142 -12.25 5.15 10.52
CA LYS A 142 -11.31 6.01 11.24
C LYS A 142 -11.30 5.79 12.75
N ASP A 143 -12.46 5.71 13.40
CA ASP A 143 -12.54 5.62 14.86
C ASP A 143 -11.94 4.33 15.39
N ASP A 144 -12.16 3.22 14.69
CA ASP A 144 -11.59 1.92 15.04
C ASP A 144 -10.10 1.88 14.68
N TYR A 145 -9.75 2.32 13.48
CA TYR A 145 -8.37 2.32 13.00
C TYR A 145 -7.45 3.18 13.87
N LEU A 146 -7.89 4.36 14.29
CA LEU A 146 -7.06 5.23 15.13
C LEU A 146 -6.83 4.63 16.53
N LYS A 147 -7.82 3.91 17.09
CA LYS A 147 -7.71 3.21 18.38
C LYS A 147 -6.94 1.88 18.28
N PHE A 148 -6.91 1.26 17.11
CA PHE A 148 -6.21 0.00 16.89
C PHE A 148 -4.72 0.11 17.22
N LYS A 149 -4.23 -0.83 18.02
CA LYS A 149 -2.82 -0.96 18.41
C LYS A 149 -2.25 -2.22 17.79
N LEU A 150 -1.00 -2.15 17.32
CA LEU A 150 -0.28 -3.36 16.96
C LEU A 150 -0.14 -4.24 18.22
N PRO A 151 -0.32 -5.56 18.09
CA PRO A 151 0.07 -6.51 19.13
C PRO A 151 1.52 -6.29 19.55
N GLU A 152 1.84 -6.64 20.81
CA GLU A 152 3.23 -6.71 21.23
C GLU A 152 3.93 -7.83 20.45
N THR A 153 5.09 -7.52 19.87
CA THR A 153 5.88 -8.39 18.98
C THR A 153 7.33 -8.38 19.35
#